data_AF-A0A5B2XAM1-F1
#
_entry.id   AF-A0A5B2XAM1-F1
#
_cell.length_a   1.000
_cell.length_b   1.000
_cell.length_c   1.000
_cell.angle_alpha   90.00
_cell.angle_beta   90.00
_cell.angle_gamma   90.00
#
_symmetry.space_group_name_H-M   'P 1'
#
loop_
_entity.id
_entity.type
_entity.pdbx_description
1 polymer ?
#
loop_
_entity_poly.entity_id
_entity_poly.type
_entity_poly.pdbx_seq_one_letter_code
_entity_poly.pdbx_strand_id
1 'polypeptide(L)'
;MGDVVGGPVALSVREARAQLCQILRDYRDRPDEAEPVYIGTHRHHEAVLISAELFHELAKWAARGRSMAWYFEEHQEAGFGLRER
;
A
#
# COMPACT_ATOMS: atom_id res chain seq x y z
N MET A 1 -18.57 -10.89 -20.92
CA MET A 1 -17.18 -10.54 -21.28
C MET A 1 -16.69 -9.63 -20.17
N GLY A 2 -16.10 -10.19 -19.11
CA GLY A 2 -15.64 -9.40 -17.97
C GLY A 2 -14.25 -8.87 -18.28
N ASP A 3 -14.10 -7.55 -18.40
CA ASP A 3 -12.81 -6.92 -18.53
C ASP A 3 -11.98 -7.25 -17.28
N VAL A 4 -10.90 -8.00 -17.48
CA VAL A 4 -9.83 -8.09 -16.50
C VAL A 4 -9.26 -6.68 -16.42
N VAL A 5 -9.58 -5.97 -15.33
CA VAL A 5 -8.95 -4.70 -14.97
C VAL A 5 -7.44 -4.97 -15.00
N GLY A 6 -6.78 -4.54 -16.08
CA GLY A 6 -5.35 -4.68 -16.23
C GLY A 6 -4.71 -3.97 -15.06
N GLY A 7 -4.02 -4.70 -14.19
CA GLY A 7 -3.29 -4.11 -13.08
C GLY A 7 -2.35 -3.01 -13.56
N PRO A 8 -1.93 -2.09 -12.68
CA PRO A 8 -1.08 -0.98 -13.06
C PRO A 8 0.20 -1.52 -13.73
N VAL A 9 0.54 -0.99 -14.90
CA VAL A 9 1.68 -1.49 -15.67
C VAL A 9 2.98 -1.18 -14.93
N ALA A 10 3.74 -2.23 -14.57
CA ALA A 10 5.06 -2.05 -13.97
C ALA A 10 6.10 -1.59 -15.00
N LEU A 11 6.89 -0.61 -14.59
CA LEU A 11 8.11 -0.21 -15.29
C LEU A 11 9.21 -1.26 -15.03
N SER A 12 10.00 -1.57 -16.05
CA SER A 12 11.29 -2.24 -15.83
C SER A 12 12.21 -1.35 -15.00
N VAL A 13 13.19 -1.97 -14.32
CA VAL A 13 14.24 -1.25 -13.59
C VAL A 13 14.95 -0.21 -14.47
N ARG A 14 15.15 -0.53 -15.76
CA ARG A 14 15.78 0.39 -16.72
C ARG A 14 14.91 1.62 -16.98
N GLU A 15 13.61 1.43 -17.17
CA GLU A 15 12.66 2.53 -17.41
C GLU A 15 12.49 3.39 -16.16
N ALA A 16 12.35 2.75 -14.99
CA ALA A 16 12.27 3.46 -13.71
C ALA A 16 13.50 4.33 -13.48
N ARG A 17 14.71 3.82 -13.76
CA ARG A 17 15.95 4.61 -13.64
C ARG A 17 15.99 5.78 -14.62
N ALA A 18 15.54 5.59 -15.85
CA ALA A 18 15.50 6.65 -16.86
C ALA A 18 14.52 7.76 -16.50
N GLN A 19 13.41 7.41 -15.83
CA GLN A 19 12.34 8.34 -15.48
C GLN A 19 12.45 8.91 -14.06
N LEU A 20 13.42 8.46 -13.25
CA LEU A 20 13.48 8.76 -11.82
C LEU A 20 13.40 10.26 -11.51
N CYS A 21 14.10 11.11 -12.26
CA CYS A 21 14.05 12.56 -12.06
C CYS A 21 12.67 13.17 -12.35
N GLN A 22 11.89 12.59 -13.26
CA GLN A 22 10.52 13.03 -13.51
C GLN A 22 9.61 12.55 -12.37
N ILE A 23 9.70 11.28 -12.00
CA ILE A 23 8.90 10.68 -10.92
C ILE A 23 9.09 11.48 -9.62
N LEU A 24 10.34 11.81 -9.26
CA LEU A 24 10.63 12.60 -8.07
C LEU A 24 10.17 14.07 -8.16
N ARG A 25 10.02 14.63 -9.36
CA ARG A 25 9.42 15.95 -9.55
C ARG A 25 7.91 15.89 -9.39
N ASP A 26 7.26 14.88 -9.98
CA ASP A 26 5.82 14.69 -9.85
C ASP A 26 5.41 14.52 -8.38
N TYR A 27 6.17 13.73 -7.61
CA TYR A 27 5.96 13.56 -6.16
C TYR A 27 6.13 14.84 -5.35
N ARG A 28 6.98 15.76 -5.82
CA ARG A 28 7.25 17.03 -5.14
C ARG A 28 6.22 18.09 -5.48
N ASP A 29 5.85 18.17 -6.75
CA ASP A 29 5.03 19.25 -7.29
C ASP A 29 3.54 18.97 -7.11
N ARG A 30 3.14 17.69 -7.04
CA ARG A 30 1.74 17.25 -6.91
C ARG A 30 1.60 16.04 -5.98
N PRO A 31 1.95 16.17 -4.68
CA PRO A 31 1.99 15.04 -3.76
C PRO A 31 0.65 14.31 -3.62
N ASP A 32 -0.48 15.02 -3.73
CA ASP A 32 -1.84 14.46 -3.59
C ASP A 32 -2.36 13.77 -4.86
N GLU A 33 -1.75 14.05 -6.02
CA GLU A 33 -2.17 13.52 -7.33
C GLU A 33 -1.20 12.47 -7.87
N ALA A 34 -0.04 12.31 -7.24
CA ALA A 34 1.00 11.48 -7.81
C ALA A 34 0.72 9.98 -7.59
N GLU A 35 0.52 9.29 -8.71
CA GLU A 35 0.24 7.86 -8.75
C GLU A 35 1.44 7.00 -8.31
N PRO A 36 1.21 5.87 -7.63
CA PRO A 36 2.26 4.90 -7.33
C PRO A 36 2.91 4.34 -8.60
N VAL A 37 4.25 4.30 -8.61
CA VAL A 37 5.01 3.70 -9.71
C VAL A 37 5.43 2.28 -9.34
N TYR A 38 4.92 1.29 -10.07
CA TYR A 38 5.28 -0.10 -9.90
C TYR A 38 6.55 -0.43 -10.70
N ILE A 39 7.46 -1.20 -10.09
CA ILE A 39 8.73 -1.61 -10.68
C ILE A 39 8.78 -3.13 -10.71
N GLY A 40 9.19 -3.70 -11.85
CA GLY A 40 9.33 -5.14 -12.02
C GLY A 40 9.23 -5.54 -13.49
N THR A 41 8.57 -6.66 -13.76
CA THR A 41 8.21 -7.07 -15.12
C THR A 41 6.73 -6.80 -15.38
N HIS A 42 6.33 -6.69 -16.64
CA HIS A 42 4.97 -6.27 -17.03
C HIS A 42 3.82 -7.05 -16.36
N ARG A 43 4.05 -8.28 -15.92
CA ARG A 43 3.07 -9.12 -15.21
C ARG A 43 3.42 -9.42 -13.74
N HIS A 44 4.55 -8.92 -13.24
CA HIS A 44 5.03 -9.20 -11.90
C HIS A 44 5.65 -7.95 -11.27
N HIS A 45 4.93 -7.37 -10.31
CA HIS A 45 5.38 -6.18 -9.59
C HIS A 45 6.29 -6.62 -8.45
N GLU A 46 7.53 -6.16 -8.46
CA GLU A 46 8.55 -6.52 -7.46
C GLU A 46 8.66 -5.44 -6.37
N ALA A 47 8.42 -4.18 -6.75
CA ALA A 47 8.45 -3.06 -5.84
C ALA A 47 7.45 -1.98 -6.27
N VAL A 48 7.19 -1.05 -5.36
CA VAL A 48 6.43 0.17 -5.64
C VAL A 48 7.19 1.36 -5.07
N LEU A 49 7.23 2.44 -5.83
CA LEU A 49 7.72 3.74 -5.38
C LEU A 49 6.50 4.65 -5.15
N ILE A 50 6.45 5.31 -4.01
CA ILE A 50 5.41 6.28 -3.65
C ILE A 50 6.06 7.52 -3.02
N SER A 51 5.31 8.61 -2.90
CA SER A 51 5.77 9.78 -2.16
C SER A 51 6.00 9.44 -0.68
N ALA A 52 6.95 10.13 -0.05
CA ALA A 52 7.27 9.90 1.36
C ALA A 52 6.07 10.20 2.28
N GLU A 53 5.26 11.20 1.90
CA GLU A 53 4.03 11.57 2.60
C GLU A 53 2.99 10.45 2.55
N LEU A 54 2.72 9.90 1.36
CA LEU A 54 1.80 8.77 1.21
C LEU A 54 2.27 7.54 1.98
N PHE A 55 3.58 7.24 1.94
CA PHE A 55 4.13 6.16 2.76
C PHE A 55 3.87 6.38 4.25
N HIS A 56 4.07 7.60 4.74
CA HIS A 56 3.90 7.91 6.15
C HIS A 56 2.43 7.82 6.59
N GLU A 57 1.49 8.25 5.75
CA GLU A 57 0.06 8.08 6.00
C GLU A 57 -0.34 6.61 6.01
N LEU A 58 0.09 5.82 5.01
CA LEU A 58 -0.17 4.38 4.98
C LEU A 58 0.43 3.66 6.20
N ALA A 59 1.63 4.06 6.63
CA ALA A 59 2.28 3.50 7.81
C ALA A 59 1.50 3.81 9.10
N LYS A 60 0.99 5.05 9.26
CA LYS A 60 0.11 5.42 10.38
C LYS A 60 -1.17 4.61 10.39
N TRP A 61 -1.82 4.48 9.23
CA TRP A 61 -3.04 3.67 9.09
C TRP A 61 -2.79 2.21 9.43
N ALA A 62 -1.72 1.61 8.92
CA ALA A 62 -1.37 0.23 9.22
C ALA A 62 -1.06 0.02 10.71
N ALA A 63 -0.41 0.98 11.38
CA ALA A 63 -0.17 0.93 12.82
C ALA A 63 -1.48 0.97 13.63
N ARG A 64 -2.44 1.83 13.24
CA ARG A 64 -3.77 1.89 13.86
C ARG A 64 -4.57 0.60 13.63
N GLY A 65 -4.56 0.08 12.40
CA GLY A 65 -5.25 -1.16 12.06
C GLY A 65 -4.72 -2.36 12.84
N ARG A 66 -3.40 -2.47 13.02
CA ARG A 66 -2.81 -3.48 13.89
C ARG A 66 -3.21 -3.28 15.35
N SER A 67 -3.19 -2.05 15.86
CA SER A 67 -3.66 -1.77 17.22
C SER A 67 -5.11 -2.23 17.43
N MET A 68 -6.00 -2.00 16.47
CA MET A 68 -7.39 -2.47 16.54
C MET A 68 -7.51 -4.00 16.45
N ALA A 69 -6.71 -4.66 15.61
CA ALA A 69 -6.69 -6.12 15.52
C ALA A 69 -6.31 -6.75 16.88
N TRP A 70 -5.29 -6.21 17.56
CA TRP A 70 -4.94 -6.62 18.94
C TRP A 70 -6.09 -6.42 19.94
N TYR A 71 -6.82 -5.30 19.88
CA TYR A 71 -7.99 -5.07 20.73
C TYR A 71 -9.11 -6.11 20.51
N PHE A 72 -9.35 -6.53 19.26
CA PHE A 72 -10.40 -7.51 18.98
C PHE A 72 -10.00 -8.95 19.32
N GLU A 73 -8.72 -9.30 19.20
CA GLU A 73 -8.21 -10.63 19.60
C GLU A 73 -8.24 -10.80 21.14
N GLU A 74 -7.78 -9.81 21.91
CA GLU A 74 -7.76 -9.87 23.38
C GLU A 74 -9.17 -9.94 24.00
N HIS A 75 -10.16 -9.33 23.36
CA HIS A 75 -11.57 -9.39 23.80
C HIS A 75 -12.33 -10.62 23.31
N GLN A 76 -11.78 -11.42 22.39
CA GLN A 76 -12.39 -12.69 21.98
C GLN A 76 -12.09 -13.81 23.00
N GLU A 77 -10.93 -13.78 23.66
CA GLU A 77 -10.57 -14.73 24.72
C GLU A 77 -11.27 -14.47 26.06
N ALA A 78 -11.69 -13.22 26.32
CA ALA A 78 -12.42 -12.85 27.53
C ALA A 78 -13.94 -13.20 27.49
N GLY A 79 -14.41 -13.76 26.37
CA GLY A 79 -15.83 -13.83 26.02
C GLY A 79 -16.50 -15.21 26.05
N PHE A 80 -16.02 -16.20 26.82
CA PHE A 80 -16.77 -17.45 27.06
C PHE A 80 -16.63 -17.91 28.52
N GLY A 81 -17.24 -17.15 29.42
CA GLY A 81 -17.30 -17.46 30.85
C GLY A 81 -18.62 -17.06 31.50
N LEU A 82 -19.73 -17.06 30.75
CA LEU A 82 -21.05 -16.93 31.35
C LEU A 82 -21.62 -18.32 31.65
N ARG A 83 -21.49 -18.68 32.93
CA ARG A 83 -22.16 -19.79 33.60
C ARG A 83 -23.65 -19.82 33.23
N GLU A 84 -24.09 -20.90 32.61
CA GLU A 84 -25.47 -21.35 32.77
C GLU A 84 -25.52 -22.22 34.03
N ARG A 85 -26.32 -21.76 35.01
CA ARG A 85 -26.83 -22.57 36.11
C ARG A 85 -28.25 -22.96 35.79
#